data_AF-A0A2V2YDZ9-F1
#
_entry.id   AF-A0A2V2YDZ9-F1
#
_cell.length_a   1.000
_cell.length_b   1.000
_cell.length_c   1.000
_cell.angle_alpha   90.00
_cell.angle_beta   90.00
_cell.angle_gamma   90.00
#
_symmetry.space_group_name_H-M   'P 1'
#
loop_
_entity.id
_entity.type
_entity.pdbx_description
1 polymer ?
#
loop_
_entity_poly.entity_id
_entity_poly.type
_entity_poly.pdbx_seq_one_letter_code
_entity_poly.pdbx_strand_id
1 'polypeptide(L)' 'MARRTFTTTIDDEIQKHFKESCTINGDKMNDVLEAFMQGYINGEFTVEKEVKFILKKMQN' A
#
# COMPACT_ATOMS: atom_id res chain seq x y z
N MET A 1 -2.15 8.79 -21.05
CA MET A 1 -3.05 8.90 -19.88
C MET A 1 -2.49 9.95 -18.93
N ALA A 2 -3.34 10.72 -18.24
CA ALA A 2 -2.87 11.77 -17.33
C ALA A 2 -2.28 11.16 -16.06
N ARG A 3 -1.05 11.54 -15.70
CA ARG A 3 -0.41 11.18 -14.43
C ARG A 3 -0.93 12.10 -13.33
N ARG A 4 -1.21 11.54 -12.15
CA ARG A 4 -1.64 12.28 -10.96
C ARG A 4 -0.70 11.96 -9.80
N THR A 5 -0.45 12.94 -8.94
CA THR A 5 0.33 12.73 -7.72
C THR A 5 -0.45 11.82 -6.77
N PHE A 6 0.24 10.85 -6.16
CA PHE A 6 -0.30 10.00 -5.11
C PHE A 6 0.37 10.36 -3.77
N THR A 7 -0.41 10.88 -2.83
CA THR A 7 0.05 11.27 -1.48
C THR A 7 -0.71 10.46 -0.44
N THR A 8 0.00 9.75 0.43
CA THR A 8 -0.58 9.04 1.58
C THR A 8 0.41 9.07 2.75
N THR A 9 -0.09 8.88 3.96
CA THR A 9 0.74 8.76 5.16
C THR A 9 1.22 7.33 5.33
N ILE A 10 2.52 7.14 5.51
CA ILE A 10 3.18 5.86 5.73
C ILE A 10 4.13 6.04 6.92
N ASP A 11 4.38 4.95 7.65
CA ASP A 11 5.43 4.91 8.65
C ASP A 11 6.81 5.26 8.05
N ASP A 12 7.59 6.08 8.76
CA ASP A 12 8.87 6.63 8.26
C ASP A 12 9.91 5.53 8.01
N GLU A 13 10.00 4.54 8.90
CA GLU A 13 10.96 3.44 8.75
C GLU A 13 10.59 2.55 7.57
N ILE A 14 9.29 2.26 7.40
CA ILE A 14 8.79 1.51 6.23
C ILE A 14 9.13 2.26 4.94
N GLN A 15 8.86 3.57 4.89
CA GLN A 15 9.14 4.37 3.70
C GLN A 15 10.63 4.43 3.38
N LYS A 16 11.49 4.59 4.40
CA LYS A 16 12.94 4.60 4.25
C LYS A 16 13.44 3.29 3.66
N HIS A 17 13.09 2.16 4.28
CA HIS A 17 13.53 0.85 3.83
C HIS A 17 13.00 0.50 2.44
N PHE A 18 11.75 0.83 2.15
CA PHE A 18 11.19 0.64 0.81
C PHE A 18 11.98 1.40 -0.26
N LYS A 19 12.35 2.66 0.02
CA LYS A 19 13.16 3.48 -0.89
C LYS A 19 14.58 2.93 -1.06
N GLU A 20 15.20 2.45 0.01
CA GLU A 20 16.51 1.78 -0.02
C GLU A 20 16.45 0.53 -0.91
N SER A 21 15.44 -0.33 -0.73
CA SER A 21 15.25 -1.52 -1.56
C SER A 21 15.04 -1.19 -3.05
N CYS A 22 14.22 -0.19 -3.36
CA CYS A 22 14.06 0.27 -4.76
C CYS A 22 15.41 0.70 -5.36
N THR A 23 16.20 1.45 -4.60
CA THR A 23 17.52 1.92 -5.05
C THR A 23 18.49 0.77 -5.28
N ILE A 24 18.53 -0.22 -4.38
CA ILE A 24 19.36 -1.42 -4.50
C ILE A 24 19.00 -2.23 -5.75
N ASN A 25 17.70 -2.35 -6.04
CA ASN A 25 17.20 -3.11 -7.18
C ASN A 25 17.25 -2.32 -8.51
N GLY A 26 17.58 -1.03 -8.47
CA GLY A 26 17.61 -0.17 -9.65
C GLY A 26 16.22 0.29 -10.13
N ASP A 27 15.20 0.13 -9.30
CA ASP A 27 13.81 0.45 -9.62
C ASP A 27 13.43 1.85 -9.16
N LYS A 28 12.54 2.52 -9.91
CA LYS A 28 11.93 3.75 -9.44
C LYS A 28 10.76 3.42 -8.53
N MET A 29 10.70 4.10 -7.38
CA MET A 29 9.63 3.94 -6.40
C MET A 29 8.22 4.03 -7.01
N ASN A 30 8.00 4.94 -7.96
CA ASN A 30 6.72 5.06 -8.65
C ASN A 30 6.38 3.82 -9.49
N ASP A 31 7.35 3.28 -10.23
CA ASP A 31 7.13 2.11 -11.09
C ASP A 31 6.77 0.88 -10.23
N VAL A 32 7.43 0.72 -9.09
CA VAL A 32 7.14 -0.34 -8.12
C VAL A 32 5.73 -0.17 -7.53
N LEU A 33 5.36 1.04 -7.11
CA LEU A 33 4.02 1.32 -6.57
C LEU A 33 2.92 1.08 -7.62
N GLU A 34 3.12 1.51 -8.86
CA GLU A 34 2.19 1.27 -9.96
C GLU A 34 2.03 -0.24 -10.23
N ALA A 35 3.12 -1.02 -10.20
CA ALA A 35 3.08 -2.48 -10.33
C ALA A 35 2.30 -3.14 -9.18
N PHE A 36 2.53 -2.71 -7.93
CA PHE A 36 1.75 -3.20 -6.78
C PHE A 36 0.26 -2.86 -6.92
N MET A 37 -0.08 -1.64 -7.32
CA MET A 37 -1.48 -1.25 -7.55
C MET A 37 -2.12 -2.10 -8.65
N GLN A 38 -1.39 -2.36 -9.74
CA GLN A 38 -1.88 -3.19 -10.84
C GLN A 38 -2.09 -4.64 -10.40
N GLY A 39 -1.15 -5.23 -9.66
CA GLY A 39 -1.29 -6.59 -9.13
C GLY A 39 -2.47 -6.73 -8.18
N TYR A 40 -2.72 -5.71 -7.34
CA TYR A 40 -3.89 -5.65 -6.47
C TYR A 40 -5.20 -5.56 -7.28
N ILE A 41 -5.25 -4.71 -8.31
CA ILE A 41 -6.40 -4.56 -9.21
C ILE A 41 -6.69 -5.87 -9.96
N ASN A 42 -5.64 -6.58 -10.39
CA ASN A 42 -5.75 -7.83 -11.14
C ASN A 42 -6.11 -9.03 -10.25
N GLY A 43 -6.10 -8.88 -8.93
CA GLY A 43 -6.32 -9.99 -7.99
C GLY A 43 -5.14 -10.95 -7.88
N GLU A 44 -3.93 -10.52 -8.25
CA GLU A 44 -2.70 -11.33 -8.12
C GLU A 44 -2.34 -11.55 -6.64
N PHE A 45 -2.75 -10.62 -5.78
CA PHE A 45 -2.69 -10.78 -4.32
C PHE A 45 -3.84 -10.02 -3.66
N THR A 46 -4.12 -10.37 -2.40
CA THR A 46 -5.06 -9.65 -1.54
C THR A 46 -4.39 -9.31 -0.22
N VAL A 47 -4.86 -8.24 0.44
CA VAL A 47 -4.37 -7.87 1.77
C VAL A 47 -5.37 -8.39 2.79
N GLU A 48 -5.01 -9.46 3.50
CA GLU A 48 -5.78 -9.93 4.64
C GLU A 48 -5.54 -8.99 5.83
N LYS A 49 -6.62 -8.37 6.32
CA LYS A 49 -6.59 -7.57 7.54
C LYS A 49 -7.52 -8.21 8.56
N GLU A 50 -6.98 -8.62 9.71
CA GLU A 50 -7.80 -9.02 10.85
C GLU A 50 -8.53 -7.78 11.39
N VAL A 51 -9.80 -7.62 11.01
CA VAL A 51 -10.65 -6.56 11.56
C VAL A 51 -11.40 -7.10 12.78
N LYS A 52 -10.98 -6.69 13.99
CA LYS A 52 -11.72 -6.96 15.23
C LYS A 52 -12.89 -5.97 15.35
N PHE A 53 -14.09 -6.40 14.99
CA PHE A 53 -15.31 -5.61 15.24
C PHE A 53 -15.76 -5.78 16.69
N ILE A 54 -15.74 -4.71 17.48
CA ILE A 54 -16.40 -4.66 18.79
C ILE A 54 -17.81 -4.09 18.58
N LEU A 55 -18.80 -4.97 18.49
CA LEU A 55 -20.21 -4.57 18.43
C LEU A 55 -20.68 -4.18 19.84
N LYS A 56 -20.90 -2.88 20.08
CA LYS A 56 -21.66 -2.44 21.27
C LYS A 56 -23.14 -2.56 20.96
N LYS A 57 -23.84 -3.47 21.66
CA LYS A 57 -25.31 -3.56 21.61
C LYS A 57 -25.90 -2.21 22.06
N MET A 58 -26.71 -1.60 21.19
CA MET A 58 -27.61 -0.51 21.55
C MET A 58 -28.74 -1.13 22.38
N GLN A 59 -28.80 -0.80 23.68
CA GLN A 59 -29.89 -1.19 24.56
C GLN A 59 -31.15 -0.41 24.17
N ASN A 60 -32.23 -1.13 23.92
CA ASN A 60 -33.60 -0.60 23.83
C ASN A 60 -34.34 -0.89 25.13
#